data_AF-A0A2V5QZT7-F1
#
_entry.id   AF-A0A2V5QZT7-F1
#
_cell.length_a   1.000
_cell.length_b   1.000
_cell.length_c   1.000
_cell.angle_alpha   90.00
_cell.angle_beta   90.00
_cell.angle_gamma   90.00
#
_symmetry.space_group_name_H-M   'P 1'
#
loop_
_entity.id
_entity.type
_entity.pdbx_description
1 polymer ?
#
loop_
_entity_poly.entity_id
_entity_poly.type
_entity_poly.pdbx_seq_one_letter_code
_entity_poly.pdbx_strand_id
1 'polypeptide(L)'
;MYSAAWQHVHLYSPRSINVDSNMPSYRFLYKKRRVVGERSADALELTGSDTPREGWEVVPSFDAKCLVAYLMSLNQSHPLKEVRSPGATPGASPVAASPAPAK
;
A
#
# COMPACT_ATOMS: atom_id res chain seq x y z
N MET A 1 -3.57 -5.73 -5.83
CA MET A 1 -2.18 -6.21 -5.91
C MET A 1 -1.29 -4.97 -5.90
N TYR A 2 -0.36 -4.84 -4.95
CA TYR A 2 0.50 -3.65 -4.86
C TYR A 2 1.51 -3.65 -6.01
N SER A 3 1.62 -2.53 -6.74
CA SER A 3 2.61 -2.37 -7.82
C SER A 3 3.91 -1.74 -7.29
N ALA A 4 5.02 -1.93 -8.01
CA ALA A 4 6.30 -1.29 -7.67
C ALA A 4 6.19 0.24 -7.63
N ALA A 5 5.45 0.83 -8.58
CA ALA A 5 5.18 2.27 -8.61
C ALA A 5 4.44 2.74 -7.35
N TRP A 6 3.41 1.98 -6.92
CA TRP A 6 2.68 2.27 -5.68
C TRP A 6 3.60 2.20 -4.45
N GLN A 7 4.46 1.18 -4.37
CA GLN A 7 5.42 1.03 -3.26
C GLN A 7 6.40 2.21 -3.19
N HIS A 8 6.87 2.71 -4.34
CA HIS A 8 7.75 3.87 -4.36
C HIS A 8 7.05 5.14 -3.87
N VAL A 9 5.80 5.39 -4.28
CA VAL A 9 5.03 6.54 -3.78
C VAL A 9 4.77 6.40 -2.27
N HIS A 10 4.42 5.20 -1.81
CA HIS A 10 4.20 4.92 -0.39
C HIS A 10 5.45 5.15 0.46
N LEU A 11 6.63 4.69 0.01
CA LEU A 11 7.90 4.94 0.69
C LEU A 11 8.28 6.42 0.70
N TYR A 12 7.97 7.16 -0.38
CA TYR A 12 8.30 8.57 -0.48
C TYR A 12 7.40 9.46 0.39
N SER A 13 6.09 9.23 0.34
CA SER A 13 5.08 9.97 1.11
C SER A 13 3.96 9.02 1.56
N PRO A 14 4.13 8.29 2.67
CA PRO A 14 3.14 7.30 3.10
C PRO A 14 1.78 7.96 3.42
N ARG A 15 1.81 9.21 3.89
CA ARG A 15 0.64 10.02 4.21
C ARG A 15 -0.12 10.56 3.00
N SER A 16 0.45 10.51 1.79
CA SER A 16 -0.31 10.84 0.58
C SER A 16 -1.30 9.74 0.18
N ILE A 17 -1.02 8.50 0.60
CA ILE A 17 -1.88 7.33 0.35
C ILE A 17 -2.77 7.06 1.56
N ASN A 18 -2.19 7.02 2.77
CA ASN A 18 -2.88 6.74 4.02
C ASN A 18 -2.62 7.87 5.01
N VAL A 19 -3.58 8.78 5.20
CA VAL A 19 -3.40 10.00 5.99
C VAL A 19 -2.94 9.72 7.44
N ASP A 20 -3.45 8.64 8.04
CA ASP A 20 -3.14 8.22 9.41
C ASP A 20 -1.95 7.26 9.50
N SER A 21 -1.07 7.22 8.48
CA SER A 21 0.09 6.35 8.49
C SER A 21 1.16 6.83 9.49
N ASN A 22 1.53 5.94 10.42
CA ASN A 22 2.66 6.15 11.33
C ASN A 22 4.03 5.87 10.68
N MET A 23 4.06 5.42 9.42
CA MET A 23 5.30 5.16 8.70
C MET A 23 6.03 6.49 8.40
N PRO A 24 7.34 6.60 8.69
CA PRO A 24 8.09 7.81 8.34
C PRO A 24 8.29 7.91 6.83
N SER A 25 8.43 9.13 6.32
CA SER A 25 8.71 9.37 4.90
C SER A 25 10.19 9.08 4.57
N TYR A 26 10.46 8.08 3.75
CA TYR A 26 11.82 7.67 3.37
C TYR A 26 12.36 8.51 2.19
N ARG A 27 12.19 9.83 2.25
CA ARG A 27 12.57 10.75 1.15
C ARG A 27 14.06 10.71 0.81
N PHE A 28 14.91 10.34 1.78
CA PHE A 28 16.35 10.23 1.60
C PHE A 28 16.77 9.14 0.60
N LEU A 29 15.89 8.15 0.33
CA LEU A 29 16.10 7.13 -0.70
C LEU A 29 15.84 7.66 -2.13
N TYR A 30 15.39 8.90 -2.28
CA TYR A 30 14.99 9.44 -3.57
C TYR A 30 15.77 10.71 -3.89
N LYS A 31 16.11 10.86 -5.18
CA LYS A 31 16.85 12.02 -5.67
C LYS A 31 15.91 12.92 -6.45
N LYS A 32 15.87 14.20 -6.07
CA LYS A 32 15.25 15.26 -6.86
C LYS A 32 16.27 15.74 -7.89
N ARG A 33 15.91 15.69 -9.17
CA ARG A 33 16.75 16.21 -10.26
C ARG A 33 15.90 16.97 -11.26
N ARG A 34 16.55 17.86 -12.02
CA ARG A 34 15.90 18.53 -13.14
C ARG A 34 15.67 17.52 -14.25
N VAL A 35 14.50 17.59 -14.88
CA VAL A 35 14.22 16.85 -16.11
C VAL A 35 15.08 17.47 -17.21
N VAL A 36 15.84 16.64 -17.91
CA VAL A 36 16.64 17.05 -19.07
C VAL A 36 16.14 16.26 -20.27
N GLY A 37 15.31 16.89 -21.10
CA GLY A 37 14.58 16.23 -22.17
C GLY A 37 13.32 15.54 -21.64
N GLU A 38 13.27 14.22 -21.77
CA GLU A 38 12.12 13.41 -21.36
C GLU A 38 12.17 13.02 -19.88
N ARG A 39 10.99 12.85 -19.27
CA ARG A 39 10.86 12.38 -17.89
C ARG A 39 11.32 10.92 -17.79
N SER A 40 12.02 10.59 -16.72
CA SER A 40 12.52 9.23 -16.47
C SER A 40 11.36 8.24 -16.33
N ALA A 41 11.49 7.06 -16.90
CA ALA A 41 10.49 5.99 -16.74
C ALA A 41 10.29 5.57 -15.27
N ASP A 42 11.34 5.68 -14.46
CA ASP A 42 11.31 5.43 -13.02
C ASP A 42 10.82 6.61 -12.17
N ALA A 43 10.44 7.75 -12.77
CA ALA A 43 10.07 8.93 -12.02
C ALA A 43 8.76 8.71 -11.24
N LEU A 44 8.75 9.09 -9.96
CA LEU A 44 7.58 8.90 -9.10
C LEU A 44 6.41 9.79 -9.56
N GLU A 45 5.22 9.20 -9.58
CA GLU A 45 3.95 9.90 -9.81
C GLU A 45 3.43 10.41 -8.48
N LEU A 46 3.75 11.66 -8.16
CA LEU A 46 3.38 12.32 -6.91
C LEU A 46 2.22 13.29 -7.14
N THR A 47 1.24 13.27 -6.24
CA THR A 47 0.05 14.13 -6.29
C THR A 47 0.04 15.11 -5.11
N GLY A 48 -0.74 16.19 -5.25
CA GLY A 48 -0.95 17.17 -4.19
C GLY A 48 0.32 17.95 -3.82
N SER A 49 0.54 18.12 -2.51
CA SER A 49 1.66 18.93 -1.99
C SER A 49 3.04 18.33 -2.23
N ASP A 50 3.12 17.05 -2.61
CA ASP A 50 4.38 16.35 -2.87
C ASP A 50 4.77 16.39 -4.35
N THR A 51 3.93 16.96 -5.23
CA THR A 51 4.24 17.10 -6.65
C THR A 51 5.51 17.94 -6.83
N PRO A 52 6.50 17.45 -7.61
CA PRO A 52 7.70 18.21 -7.91
C PRO A 52 7.36 19.52 -8.64
N ARG A 53 8.17 20.56 -8.43
CA ARG A 53 8.07 21.80 -9.21
C ARG A 53 8.22 21.47 -10.71
N GLU A 54 7.59 22.28 -11.55
CA GLU A 54 7.72 22.18 -13.00
C GLU A 54 9.19 22.06 -13.45
N GLY A 55 9.47 21.09 -14.33
CA GLY A 55 10.83 20.76 -14.78
C GLY A 55 11.68 19.96 -13.80
N TRP A 56 11.12 19.48 -12.68
CA TRP A 56 11.78 18.58 -11.73
C TRP A 56 11.11 17.22 -11.67
N GLU A 57 11.91 16.19 -11.41
CA GLU A 57 11.45 14.83 -11.17
C GLU A 57 12.09 14.25 -9.91
N VAL A 58 11.38 13.29 -9.31
CA VAL A 58 11.86 12.49 -8.18
C VAL A 58 12.11 11.08 -8.71
N VAL A 59 13.35 10.61 -8.59
CA VAL A 59 13.77 9.31 -9.11
C VAL A 59 14.28 8.44 -7.95
N PRO A 60 13.91 7.15 -7.91
CA PRO A 60 14.39 6.24 -6.89
C PRO A 60 15.91 6.03 -7.00
N SER A 61 16.60 6.01 -5.86
CA SER A 61 17.99 5.54 -5.82
C SER A 61 18.05 4.03 -6.07
N PHE A 62 19.27 3.52 -6.23
CA PHE A 62 19.51 2.08 -6.28
C PHE A 62 18.94 1.37 -5.03
N ASP A 63 19.20 1.92 -3.85
CA ASP A 63 18.70 1.36 -2.57
C ASP A 63 17.18 1.34 -2.51
N ALA A 64 16.51 2.38 -3.03
CA ALA A 64 15.05 2.42 -3.11
C ALA A 64 14.50 1.29 -3.99
N LYS A 65 15.13 1.07 -5.15
CA LYS A 65 14.75 -0.01 -6.08
C LYS A 65 14.97 -1.39 -5.45
N CYS A 66 16.09 -1.59 -4.77
CA CYS A 66 16.39 -2.83 -4.05
C CYS A 66 15.38 -3.11 -2.93
N LEU A 67 15.02 -2.09 -2.15
CA LEU A 67 14.02 -2.21 -1.10
C LEU A 67 12.65 -2.62 -1.67
N VAL A 68 12.20 -1.96 -2.74
CA VAL A 68 10.92 -2.32 -3.38
C VAL A 68 10.98 -3.72 -3.99
N ALA A 69 12.08 -4.09 -4.64
CA ALA A 69 12.26 -5.44 -5.17
C ALA A 69 12.19 -6.50 -4.05
N TYR A 70 12.81 -6.23 -2.90
CA TYR A 70 12.71 -7.08 -1.72
C TYR A 70 11.26 -7.21 -1.24
N LEU A 71 10.55 -6.08 -1.06
CA LEU A 71 9.15 -6.09 -0.62
C LEU A 71 8.23 -6.86 -1.59
N MET A 72 8.49 -6.78 -2.90
CA MET A 72 7.74 -7.51 -3.92
C MET A 72 8.07 -9.01 -3.95
N SER A 73 9.24 -9.41 -3.46
CA SER A 73 9.63 -10.82 -3.37
C SER A 73 9.03 -11.55 -2.17
N LEU A 74 8.46 -10.82 -1.19
CA LEU A 74 7.88 -11.41 0.01
C LEU A 74 6.68 -12.29 -0.33
N ASN A 75 6.86 -13.60 -0.15
CA ASN A 75 5.81 -14.59 -0.41
C ASN A 75 4.77 -14.58 0.72
N GLN A 76 3.56 -14.10 0.41
CA GLN A 76 2.40 -14.08 1.31
C GLN A 76 1.38 -15.19 1.00
N SER A 77 1.72 -16.15 0.15
CA SER A 77 0.81 -17.23 -0.28
C SER A 77 0.63 -18.34 0.76
N HIS A 78 1.23 -18.21 1.94
CA HIS A 78 1.14 -19.21 3.00
C HIS A 78 -0.12 -18.98 3.85
N PRO A 79 -0.84 -20.06 4.25
CA PRO A 79 -1.97 -19.92 5.15
C PRO A 79 -1.50 -19.40 6.51
N LEU A 80 -2.20 -18.40 7.02
CA LEU A 80 -1.95 -17.88 8.37
C LEU A 80 -2.36 -18.94 9.39
N LYS A 81 -1.53 -19.15 10.42
CA LYS A 81 -1.91 -19.99 11.57
C LYS A 81 -3.03 -19.28 12.31
N GLU A 82 -4.22 -19.86 12.32
CA GLU A 82 -5.32 -19.31 13.10
C GLU A 82 -4.99 -19.37 14.59
N VAL A 83 -4.85 -18.19 15.20
CA VAL A 83 -4.90 -18.09 16.66
C VAL A 83 -6.37 -18.22 17.02
N ARG A 84 -6.72 -19.24 17.82
CA ARG A 84 -8.07 -19.35 18.38
C ARG A 84 -8.36 -18.09 19.19
N SER A 85 -9.09 -17.17 18.57
CA SER A 85 -9.58 -15.98 19.26
C SER A 85 -10.56 -16.44 20.33
N PRO A 86 -10.35 -16.13 21.62
CA PRO A 86 -11.32 -16.43 22.65
C PRO A 86 -12.48 -15.44 22.49
N GLY A 87 -13.40 -15.74 21.57
CA GLY A 87 -14.53 -14.86 21.27
C GLY A 87 -15.45 -15.27 20.12
N ALA A 88 -15.09 -16.25 19.30
CA ALA A 88 -16.04 -16.80 18.33
C ALA A 88 -16.94 -17.83 19.00
N THR A 89 -17.95 -17.36 19.74
CA THR A 89 -19.16 -18.15 19.98
C THR A 89 -19.75 -18.48 18.60
N PRO A 90 -19.99 -19.75 18.25
CA PRO A 90 -20.71 -20.07 17.01
C PRO A 90 -22.07 -19.39 17.11
N GLY A 91 -22.30 -18.40 16.24
CA GLY A 91 -23.57 -17.72 16.12
C GLY A 91 -24.64 -18.76 15.81
N ALA A 92 -25.41 -19.14 16.84
CA ALA A 92 -26.72 -19.71 16.67
C ALA A 92 -27.54 -18.70 15.85
N SER A 93 -27.83 -19.03 14.60
CA SER A 93 -28.91 -18.37 13.87
C SER A 93 -30.23 -18.85 14.46
N PRO A 94 -31.09 -17.99 15.03
CA PRO A 94 -32.47 -18.36 15.26
C PRO A 94 -33.22 -18.06 13.95
N VAL A 95 -33.34 -19.06 13.07
CA VAL A 95 -34.42 -19.00 12.07
C VAL A 95 -35.70 -19.36 12.81
N ALA A 96 -36.52 -18.33 12.97
CA ALA A 96 -37.82 -18.37 13.61
C ALA A 96 -38.72 -19.41 12.94
N ALA A 97 -39.18 -20.39 13.72
CA ALA A 97 -40.34 -21.19 13.38
C ALA A 97 -41.59 -20.30 13.45
N SER A 98 -42.27 -20.11 12.31
CA SER A 98 -43.68 -19.69 12.30
C SER A 98 -44.54 -20.91 11.97
N PRO A 99 -45.56 -21.23 12.78
CA PRO A 99 -46.50 -22.32 12.47
C PRO A 99 -47.54 -21.83 11.45
N ALA A 100 -47.78 -22.63 10.41
CA ALA A 100 -48.91 -22.42 9.51
C ALA A 100 -50.18 -23.07 10.10
N PRO A 101 -51.35 -22.39 10.10
CA PRO A 101 -52.60 -22.97 10.59
C PRO A 101 -53.28 -23.83 9.53
N ALA A 102 -53.93 -24.90 10.00
CA ALA A 102 -54.72 -25.83 9.21
C ALA A 102 -55.99 -25.20 8.62
N LYS A 103 -56.39 -25.68 7.43
CA LYS A 103 -57.78 -25.88 7.05
C LYS A 103 -57.89 -26.99 6.01
#